data_AF-A0A1B0DBS1-F1
#
_entry.id   AF-A0A1B0DBS1-F1
#
_cell.length_a   1.000
_cell.length_b   1.000
_cell.length_c   1.000
_cell.angle_alpha   90.00
_cell.angle_beta   90.00
_cell.angle_gamma   90.00
#
_symmetry.space_group_name_H-M   'P 1'
#
loop_
_entity.id
_entity.type
_entity.pdbx_description
1 polymer ?
#
loop_
_entity_poly.entity_id
_entity_poly.type
_entity_poly.pdbx_seq_one_letter_code
_entity_poly.pdbx_strand_id
1 'polypeptide(L)'
;MDTFLLTLLVFLMIITESLQGPHEKRLLNHLLATYNTLERPVANESEALEVKFGLTLQQIIDVDEKNQILTTNAWLNLDEKNQLLITNIWLSLEWNDYNLRWNDSEYGGVKDLRITPNKLWKPDVLMYNSVYIEIVSSFSPHPSSLALFFDIAIQRWRVRADEGFDGTYHTNIVVKHNGSCLYVPPGIFKSTCKIDITWFPFDDQHCDMKFGSWTYDGNQV
;
A
#
# COMPACT_ATOMS: atom_id res chain seq x y z
N MET A 1 54.46 6.40 -31.34
CA MET A 1 53.36 5.43 -31.58
C MET A 1 52.73 4.97 -30.26
N ASP A 2 53.45 5.09 -29.15
CA ASP A 2 53.08 4.53 -27.84
C ASP A 2 51.96 5.28 -27.11
N THR A 3 51.86 6.60 -27.28
CA THR A 3 50.81 7.41 -26.63
C THR A 3 49.41 7.14 -27.20
N PHE A 4 49.31 6.89 -28.50
CA PHE A 4 48.04 6.60 -29.17
C PHE A 4 47.48 5.23 -28.76
N LEU A 5 48.37 4.24 -28.62
CA LEU A 5 48.00 2.91 -28.14
C LEU A 5 47.52 2.96 -26.68
N LEU A 6 48.18 3.76 -25.85
CA LEU A 6 47.79 3.97 -24.45
C LEU A 6 46.41 4.64 -24.35
N THR A 7 46.15 5.66 -25.17
CA THR A 7 44.83 6.33 -25.19
C THR A 7 43.71 5.42 -25.69
N LEU A 8 44.00 4.54 -26.66
CA LEU A 8 43.04 3.56 -27.17
C LEU A 8 42.70 2.50 -26.11
N LEU A 9 43.71 2.01 -25.37
CA LEU A 9 43.52 1.05 -24.28
C LEU A 9 42.74 1.65 -23.11
N VAL A 10 43.02 2.92 -22.76
CA VAL A 10 42.25 3.64 -21.73
C VAL A 10 40.79 3.82 -22.17
N PHE A 11 40.55 4.16 -23.43
CA PHE A 11 39.19 4.29 -23.98
C PHE A 11 38.45 2.93 -24.01
N LEU A 12 39.13 1.83 -24.35
CA LEU A 12 38.57 0.47 -24.31
C LEU A 12 38.22 0.01 -22.89
N MET A 13 38.98 0.41 -21.86
CA MET A 13 38.62 0.12 -20.46
C MET A 13 37.46 0.97 -19.94
N ILE A 14 37.13 2.09 -20.58
CA ILE A 14 35.97 2.94 -20.22
C ILE A 14 34.66 2.37 -20.81
N ILE A 15 34.72 1.56 -21.89
CA ILE A 15 33.54 0.95 -22.55
C ILE A 15 33.28 -0.48 -22.03
N THR A 16 33.78 -0.85 -20.85
CA THR A 16 33.17 -1.99 -20.16
C THR A 16 31.80 -1.55 -19.68
N GLU A 17 30.77 -1.73 -20.52
CA GLU A 17 29.40 -1.72 -20.05
C GLU A 17 29.34 -2.62 -18.82
N SER A 18 28.94 -2.05 -17.69
CA SER A 18 28.81 -2.82 -16.47
C SER A 18 27.79 -3.92 -16.72
N LEU A 19 28.20 -5.20 -16.68
CA LEU A 19 27.31 -6.37 -16.60
C LEU A 19 26.60 -6.42 -15.21
N GLN A 20 26.14 -5.28 -14.72
CA GLN A 20 25.55 -5.17 -13.40
C GLN A 20 24.08 -5.58 -13.51
N GLY A 21 23.76 -6.77 -13.00
CA GLY A 21 22.39 -7.29 -12.88
C GLY A 21 21.75 -7.99 -14.10
N PRO A 22 22.47 -8.61 -15.07
CA PRO A 22 21.83 -9.28 -16.20
C PRO A 22 20.94 -10.44 -15.75
N HIS A 23 21.31 -11.14 -14.68
CA HIS A 23 20.54 -12.25 -14.15
C HIS A 23 19.21 -11.80 -13.54
N GLU A 24 19.23 -10.72 -12.76
CA GLU A 24 18.03 -10.13 -12.15
C GLU A 24 17.07 -9.59 -13.21
N LYS A 25 17.59 -8.84 -14.19
CA LYS A 25 16.79 -8.33 -15.32
C LYS A 25 16.18 -9.48 -16.14
N ARG A 26 16.97 -10.52 -16.44
CA ARG A 26 16.51 -11.71 -17.17
C ARG A 26 15.43 -12.45 -16.40
N LEU A 27 15.61 -12.62 -15.08
CA LEU A 27 14.64 -13.26 -14.21
C LEU A 27 13.32 -12.48 -14.17
N LEU A 28 13.40 -11.16 -13.94
CA LEU A 28 12.23 -10.30 -13.88
C LEU A 28 11.42 -10.35 -15.19
N ASN A 29 12.10 -10.25 -16.33
CA ASN A 29 11.45 -10.35 -17.63
C ASN A 29 10.83 -11.73 -17.88
N HIS A 30 11.49 -12.81 -17.42
CA HIS A 30 10.98 -14.16 -17.55
C HIS A 30 9.70 -14.38 -16.71
N LEU A 31 9.70 -13.95 -15.44
CA LEU A 31 8.55 -14.10 -14.54
C LEU A 31 7.36 -13.25 -15.01
N LEU A 32 7.59 -12.00 -15.41
CA LEU A 32 6.51 -11.08 -15.76
C LEU A 32 5.99 -11.23 -17.20
N ALA A 33 6.62 -12.04 -18.06
CA ALA A 33 6.19 -12.20 -19.45
C ALA A 33 4.80 -12.87 -19.59
N THR A 34 4.46 -13.76 -18.65
CA THR A 34 3.21 -14.56 -18.70
C THR A 34 2.31 -14.30 -17.49
N TYR A 35 2.78 -13.49 -16.54
CA TYR A 35 2.06 -13.22 -15.30
C TYR A 35 0.86 -12.29 -15.53
N ASN A 36 -0.32 -12.70 -15.03
CA ASN A 36 -1.52 -11.89 -15.03
C ASN A 36 -1.81 -11.35 -13.63
N THR A 37 -1.91 -10.03 -13.49
CA THR A 37 -2.15 -9.37 -12.19
C THR A 37 -3.56 -9.53 -11.65
N LEU A 38 -4.52 -9.90 -12.51
CA LEU A 38 -5.92 -10.09 -12.12
C LEU A 38 -6.23 -11.51 -11.66
N GLU A 39 -5.32 -12.46 -11.93
CA GLU A 39 -5.50 -13.86 -11.59
C GLU A 39 -5.07 -14.13 -10.15
N ARG A 40 -5.94 -14.80 -9.38
CA ARG A 40 -5.59 -15.22 -8.01
C ARG A 40 -4.49 -16.30 -8.08
N PRO A 41 -3.35 -16.12 -7.40
CA PRO A 41 -2.18 -16.97 -7.58
C PRO A 41 -2.27 -18.27 -6.77
N VAL A 42 -3.17 -19.18 -7.18
CA VAL A 42 -3.34 -20.51 -6.59
C VAL A 42 -2.98 -21.60 -7.61
N ALA A 43 -2.45 -22.73 -7.14
CA ALA A 43 -2.18 -23.87 -8.01
C ALA A 43 -3.48 -24.56 -8.46
N ASN A 44 -4.46 -24.63 -7.56
CA ASN A 44 -5.78 -25.20 -7.79
C ASN A 44 -6.85 -24.16 -7.48
N GLU A 45 -7.84 -24.00 -8.35
CA GLU A 45 -8.94 -23.03 -8.14
C GLU A 45 -9.79 -23.34 -6.89
N SER A 46 -9.84 -24.61 -6.49
CA SER A 46 -10.61 -25.06 -5.32
C SER A 46 -9.95 -24.76 -3.97
N GLU A 47 -8.66 -24.40 -3.95
CA GLU A 47 -7.93 -24.11 -2.72
C GLU A 47 -8.02 -22.62 -2.38
N ALA A 48 -8.11 -22.31 -1.08
CA ALA A 48 -8.04 -20.94 -0.57
C ALA A 48 -6.59 -20.46 -0.55
N LEU A 49 -6.36 -19.19 -0.85
CA LEU A 49 -5.06 -18.55 -0.74
C LEU A 49 -4.88 -18.00 0.68
N GLU A 50 -3.97 -18.57 1.46
CA GLU A 50 -3.69 -18.06 2.80
C GLU A 50 -2.92 -16.73 2.72
N VAL A 51 -3.56 -15.65 3.18
CA VAL A 51 -2.94 -14.33 3.36
C VAL A 51 -2.69 -14.08 4.84
N LYS A 52 -1.42 -14.00 5.23
CA LYS A 52 -1.02 -13.62 6.59
C LYS A 52 -1.08 -12.12 6.74
N PHE A 53 -1.92 -11.68 7.66
CA PHE A 53 -2.12 -10.29 8.00
C PHE A 53 -1.43 -9.94 9.32
N GLY A 54 -0.65 -8.87 9.31
CA GLY A 54 0.00 -8.32 10.49
C GLY A 54 -0.18 -6.80 10.54
N LEU A 55 -0.27 -6.26 11.76
CA LEU A 55 -0.31 -4.84 12.03
C LEU A 55 0.88 -4.49 12.92
N THR A 56 1.67 -3.50 12.50
CA THR A 56 2.72 -2.94 13.36
C THR A 56 2.43 -1.46 13.56
N LEU A 57 2.10 -1.10 14.80
CA LEU A 57 1.93 0.30 15.18
C LEU A 57 3.29 1.00 15.13
N GLN A 58 3.41 2.08 14.35
CA GLN A 58 4.63 2.88 14.32
C GLN A 58 4.65 3.86 15.51
N GLN A 59 3.56 4.63 15.67
CA GLN A 59 3.37 5.59 16.75
C GLN A 59 1.87 5.87 16.95
N ILE A 60 1.42 5.95 18.21
CA ILE A 60 0.11 6.53 18.57
C ILE A 60 0.27 8.03 18.43
N ILE A 61 -0.52 8.63 17.54
CA ILE A 61 -0.23 9.99 17.12
C ILE A 61 -0.64 11.00 18.23
N ASP A 62 -1.67 10.75 19.07
CA ASP A 62 -2.13 11.55 20.24
C ASP A 62 -3.48 11.00 20.78
N VAL A 63 -3.79 11.21 22.06
CA VAL A 63 -5.10 11.05 22.71
C VAL A 63 -5.25 12.22 23.69
N ASP A 64 -5.98 13.26 23.31
CA ASP A 64 -6.05 14.55 24.00
C ASP A 64 -7.28 14.62 24.91
N GLU A 65 -7.13 15.03 26.18
CA GLU A 65 -8.27 15.10 27.13
C GLU A 65 -8.44 16.40 27.91
N LYS A 66 -7.59 17.43 27.76
CA LYS A 66 -7.93 18.80 28.22
C LYS A 66 -7.04 19.91 27.63
N ASN A 67 -6.95 19.95 26.30
CA ASN A 67 -6.58 21.12 25.48
C ASN A 67 -5.15 21.72 25.64
N GLN A 68 -4.07 20.93 25.73
CA GLN A 68 -2.67 21.44 25.70
C GLN A 68 -1.61 20.49 25.07
N ILE A 69 -1.57 20.48 23.72
CA ILE A 69 -0.40 20.54 22.80
C ILE A 69 0.94 19.88 23.23
N LEU A 70 1.30 18.77 22.57
CA LEU A 70 2.69 18.40 22.24
C LEU A 70 2.85 18.30 20.71
N THR A 71 3.15 19.42 20.05
CA THR A 71 3.40 19.47 18.60
C THR A 71 4.77 18.87 18.26
N THR A 72 4.81 17.57 17.95
CA THR A 72 5.86 17.01 17.06
C THR A 72 5.19 16.58 15.76
N ASN A 73 4.87 17.60 14.94
CA ASN A 73 4.51 17.54 13.51
C ASN A 73 3.56 16.41 13.06
N ALA A 74 2.69 16.03 13.97
CA ALA A 74 1.51 15.21 13.82
C ALA A 74 0.29 16.14 13.89
N TRP A 75 -0.32 16.44 12.74
CA TRP A 75 -1.65 17.03 12.72
C TRP A 75 -2.65 15.94 13.10
N LEU A 76 -2.82 15.71 14.40
CA LEU A 76 -4.05 15.15 14.92
C LEU A 76 -4.99 16.26 15.29
N ASN A 77 -5.92 16.50 14.38
CA ASN A 77 -7.19 17.06 14.77
C ASN A 77 -7.98 15.91 15.42
N LEU A 78 -7.90 15.79 16.74
CA LEU A 78 -8.94 15.12 17.50
C LEU A 78 -10.12 16.09 17.57
N ASP A 79 -10.99 16.02 16.57
CA ASP A 79 -12.27 16.70 16.64
C ASP A 79 -13.08 15.97 17.73
N GLU A 80 -13.19 16.56 18.92
CA GLU A 80 -14.05 16.10 20.03
C GLU A 80 -15.53 15.92 19.58
N LYS A 81 -15.89 16.47 18.41
CA LYS A 81 -17.18 16.30 17.74
C LYS A 81 -17.28 15.06 16.85
N ASN A 82 -16.17 14.43 16.44
CA ASN A 82 -16.15 13.41 15.39
C ASN A 82 -15.76 11.99 15.84
N GLN A 83 -15.35 11.75 17.10
CA GLN A 83 -15.08 10.39 17.63
C GLN A 83 -14.12 9.56 16.74
N LEU A 84 -12.97 10.15 16.40
CA LEU A 84 -12.01 9.59 15.43
C LEU A 84 -10.69 9.19 16.10
N LEU A 85 -10.27 7.94 15.93
CA LEU A 85 -8.92 7.48 16.24
C LEU A 85 -8.09 7.49 14.95
N ILE A 86 -6.95 8.17 14.97
CA ILE A 86 -6.01 8.24 13.84
C ILE A 86 -4.68 7.64 14.29
N THR A 87 -4.20 6.63 13.55
CA THR A 87 -3.00 5.88 13.88
C THR A 87 -2.08 5.75 12.67
N ASN A 88 -0.77 5.76 12.88
CA ASN A 88 0.20 5.43 11.84
C ASN A 88 0.60 3.96 12.01
N ILE A 89 0.20 3.12 11.06
CA ILE A 89 0.37 1.66 11.12
C ILE A 89 1.00 1.17 9.83
N TRP A 90 1.87 0.18 9.99
CA TRP A 90 2.42 -0.58 8.88
C TRP A 90 1.59 -1.84 8.73
N LEU A 91 0.91 -1.97 7.59
CA LEU A 91 0.25 -3.22 7.24
C LEU A 91 1.31 -4.20 6.77
N SER A 92 1.31 -5.41 7.28
CA SER A 92 2.15 -6.49 6.79
C SER A 92 1.27 -7.56 6.17
N LEU A 93 1.42 -7.74 4.86
CA LEU A 93 0.70 -8.72 4.07
C LEU A 93 1.71 -9.71 3.51
N GLU A 94 1.53 -10.98 3.83
CA GLU A 94 2.36 -12.06 3.30
C GLU A 94 1.48 -13.13 2.67
N TRP A 95 1.78 -13.48 1.42
CA TRP A 95 1.12 -14.57 0.70
C TRP A 95 2.14 -15.38 -0.08
N ASN A 96 1.72 -16.52 -0.62
CA ASN A 96 2.57 -17.38 -1.43
C ASN A 96 2.01 -17.47 -2.84
N ASP A 97 2.77 -16.98 -3.82
CA ASP A 97 2.41 -17.02 -5.22
C ASP A 97 3.08 -18.22 -5.90
N TYR A 98 2.29 -19.08 -6.52
CA TYR A 98 2.80 -20.25 -7.23
C TYR A 98 3.56 -19.89 -8.51
N ASN A 99 3.15 -18.84 -9.21
CA ASN A 99 3.72 -18.42 -10.50
C ASN A 99 5.05 -17.66 -10.33
N LEU A 100 5.33 -17.13 -9.14
CA LEU A 100 6.55 -16.37 -8.84
C LEU A 100 7.65 -17.21 -8.18
N ARG A 101 7.81 -18.47 -8.62
CA ARG A 101 8.85 -19.38 -8.13
C ARG A 101 9.97 -19.53 -9.15
N TRP A 102 11.20 -19.55 -8.67
CA TRP A 102 12.37 -19.81 -9.51
C TRP A 102 13.47 -20.53 -8.74
N ASN A 103 14.39 -21.11 -9.50
CA ASN A 103 15.59 -21.72 -8.98
C ASN A 103 16.71 -20.67 -8.90
N ASP A 104 17.21 -20.38 -7.70
CA ASP A 104 18.24 -19.36 -7.47
C ASP A 104 19.55 -19.72 -8.22
N SER A 105 19.86 -21.01 -8.32
CA SER A 105 21.06 -21.52 -9.01
C SER A 105 21.11 -21.15 -10.50
N GLU A 106 19.97 -21.02 -11.18
CA GLU A 106 19.89 -20.70 -12.61
C GLU A 106 20.09 -19.21 -12.93
N TYR A 107 19.85 -18.35 -11.93
CA TYR A 107 19.90 -16.89 -12.06
C TYR A 107 20.98 -16.27 -11.19
N GLY A 108 22.12 -16.96 -11.04
CA GLY A 108 23.28 -16.39 -10.35
C GLY A 108 23.10 -16.20 -8.84
N GLY A 109 22.25 -17.01 -8.20
CA GLY A 109 22.02 -16.99 -6.76
C GLY A 109 21.05 -15.91 -6.28
N VAL A 110 20.22 -15.34 -7.17
CA VAL A 110 19.22 -14.32 -6.80
C VAL A 110 18.12 -14.96 -5.95
N LYS A 111 18.02 -14.54 -4.68
CA LYS A 111 17.07 -15.09 -3.70
C LYS A 111 15.81 -14.25 -3.50
N ASP A 112 15.92 -12.95 -3.71
CA ASP A 112 14.82 -12.00 -3.56
C ASP A 112 14.80 -11.00 -4.73
N LEU A 113 13.60 -10.54 -5.06
CA LEU A 113 13.33 -9.51 -6.05
C LEU A 113 12.40 -8.45 -5.44
N ARG A 114 12.59 -7.19 -5.84
CA ARG A 114 11.73 -6.08 -5.44
C ARG A 114 10.92 -5.63 -6.65
N ILE A 115 9.60 -5.81 -6.59
CA ILE A 115 8.70 -5.52 -7.71
C ILE A 115 7.65 -4.52 -7.23
N THR A 116 7.32 -3.55 -8.08
CA THR A 116 6.26 -2.56 -7.79
C THR A 116 4.90 -3.27 -7.70
N PRO A 117 4.04 -2.90 -6.73
CA PRO A 117 2.76 -3.57 -6.48
C PRO A 117 1.81 -3.57 -7.67
N ASN A 118 1.92 -2.61 -8.58
CA ASN A 118 1.06 -2.52 -9.77
C ASN A 118 1.36 -3.59 -10.84
N LYS A 119 2.47 -4.34 -10.70
CA LYS A 119 2.87 -5.38 -11.65
C LYS A 119 2.57 -6.80 -11.16
N LEU A 120 2.10 -6.95 -9.93
CA LEU A 120 1.80 -8.23 -9.32
C LEU A 120 0.35 -8.25 -8.82
N TRP A 121 -0.20 -9.45 -8.63
CA TRP A 121 -1.42 -9.59 -7.86
C TRP A 121 -1.14 -9.20 -6.41
N LYS A 122 -2.08 -8.49 -5.78
CA LYS A 122 -2.02 -8.14 -4.35
C LYS A 122 -3.42 -8.31 -3.75
N PRO A 123 -3.53 -8.78 -2.49
CA PRO A 123 -4.82 -8.92 -1.85
C PRO A 123 -5.45 -7.55 -1.59
N ASP A 124 -6.78 -7.51 -1.64
CA ASP A 124 -7.61 -6.33 -1.47
C ASP A 124 -8.06 -6.17 -0.01
N VAL A 125 -7.11 -5.90 0.89
CA VAL A 125 -7.43 -5.69 2.30
C VAL A 125 -7.89 -4.25 2.53
N LEU A 126 -9.14 -4.09 2.98
CA LEU A 126 -9.75 -2.80 3.31
C LEU A 126 -10.15 -2.75 4.79
N MET A 127 -10.26 -1.53 5.32
CA MET A 127 -10.76 -1.28 6.67
C MET A 127 -12.25 -0.89 6.63
N TYR A 128 -13.13 -1.73 7.16
CA TYR A 128 -14.58 -1.51 7.08
C TYR A 128 -15.10 -0.38 7.95
N ASN A 129 -14.43 -0.09 9.06
CA ASN A 129 -14.79 0.99 9.98
C ASN A 129 -13.95 2.25 9.75
N SER A 130 -13.41 2.40 8.53
CA SER A 130 -12.81 3.65 8.08
C SER A 130 -13.84 4.75 8.04
N VAL A 131 -13.46 5.92 8.54
CA VAL A 131 -14.30 7.13 8.53
C VAL A 131 -14.37 7.73 7.12
N TYR A 132 -13.46 7.32 6.23
CA TYR A 132 -13.51 7.64 4.81
C TYR A 132 -14.12 6.48 4.02
N ILE A 133 -15.44 6.38 4.07
CA ILE A 133 -16.26 5.69 3.06
C ILE A 133 -17.45 6.61 2.75
N GLU A 134 -17.23 7.61 1.88
CA GLU A 134 -18.33 8.15 1.06
C GLU A 134 -18.37 7.27 -0.21
N ILE A 135 -19.12 6.17 -0.19
CA ILE A 135 -19.53 5.53 -1.44
C ILE A 135 -20.61 6.45 -2.01
N VAL A 136 -20.23 7.35 -2.93
CA VAL A 136 -21.23 8.03 -3.75
C VAL A 136 -21.78 6.98 -4.70
N SER A 137 -22.80 6.24 -4.25
CA SER A 137 -23.68 5.53 -5.17
C SER A 137 -24.37 6.60 -6.01
N SER A 138 -23.80 6.87 -7.19
CA SER A 138 -24.41 7.48 -8.37
C SER A 138 -25.81 8.08 -8.15
N PHE A 139 -25.87 9.34 -7.74
CA PHE A 139 -27.02 10.18 -8.05
C PHE A 139 -26.49 11.42 -8.78
N SER A 140 -26.47 11.33 -10.11
CA SER A 140 -26.29 12.48 -10.98
C SER A 140 -27.67 13.09 -11.20
N PRO A 141 -28.02 14.25 -10.62
CA PRO A 141 -29.17 14.99 -11.08
C PRO A 141 -28.77 15.63 -12.42
N HIS A 142 -29.38 15.16 -13.50
CA HIS A 142 -29.31 15.83 -14.79
C HIS A 142 -29.93 17.23 -14.64
N PRO A 143 -29.23 18.35 -14.90
CA PRO A 143 -29.85 19.67 -14.88
C PRO A 143 -30.30 20.02 -16.30
N SER A 144 -31.62 19.98 -16.54
CA SER A 144 -32.21 20.80 -17.57
C SER A 144 -32.47 22.20 -17.00
N SER A 145 -31.76 23.16 -17.59
CA SER A 145 -32.06 24.60 -17.63
C SER A 145 -31.45 25.53 -16.57
N LEU A 146 -30.63 26.45 -17.08
CA LEU A 146 -30.22 27.76 -16.56
C LEU A 146 -29.14 27.78 -15.46
N ALA A 147 -27.91 27.55 -15.89
CA ALA A 147 -26.74 28.18 -15.28
C ALA A 147 -26.71 29.66 -15.65
N LEU A 148 -26.65 30.55 -14.64
CA LEU A 148 -25.80 31.74 -14.56
C LEU A 148 -26.19 32.51 -13.28
N PHE A 149 -25.18 33.01 -12.55
CA PHE A 149 -25.24 33.87 -11.34
C PHE A 149 -25.27 33.17 -9.97
N PHE A 150 -24.14 32.62 -9.53
CA PHE A 150 -23.22 33.21 -8.53
C PHE A 150 -22.27 32.15 -7.95
N ASP A 151 -21.21 31.85 -8.70
CA ASP A 151 -20.00 31.13 -8.26
C ASP A 151 -19.07 32.07 -7.46
N ILE A 152 -19.30 32.30 -6.15
CA ILE A 152 -18.29 32.94 -5.26
C ILE A 152 -18.17 32.26 -3.87
N ALA A 153 -18.72 31.07 -3.62
CA ALA A 153 -18.56 30.43 -2.30
C ALA A 153 -18.40 28.90 -2.26
N ILE A 154 -18.09 28.24 -3.39
CA ILE A 154 -17.74 26.81 -3.40
C ILE A 154 -16.45 26.61 -4.18
N GLN A 155 -15.38 27.26 -3.71
CA GLN A 155 -14.02 27.01 -4.20
C GLN A 155 -13.04 26.83 -3.03
N ARG A 156 -13.51 26.13 -1.99
CA ARG A 156 -12.69 25.66 -0.89
C ARG A 156 -13.03 24.18 -0.66
N TRP A 157 -12.26 23.32 -1.33
CA TRP A 157 -12.25 21.86 -1.22
C TRP A 157 -13.32 21.06 -1.98
N ARG A 158 -13.39 21.21 -3.31
CA ARG A 158 -13.75 20.07 -4.16
C ARG A 158 -12.51 19.19 -4.31
N VAL A 159 -12.19 18.42 -3.27
CA VAL A 159 -11.21 17.33 -3.40
C VAL A 159 -11.91 16.29 -4.26
N ARG A 160 -11.46 16.12 -5.50
CA ARG A 160 -11.78 14.90 -6.25
C ARG A 160 -11.41 13.75 -5.32
N ALA A 161 -12.31 12.78 -5.15
CA ALA A 161 -11.87 11.44 -4.79
C ALA A 161 -10.93 11.02 -5.93
N ASP A 162 -9.64 11.29 -5.74
CA ASP A 162 -8.62 10.63 -6.53
C ASP A 162 -8.73 9.17 -6.13
N GLU A 163 -8.79 8.28 -7.11
CA GLU A 163 -8.69 6.83 -6.93
C GLU A 163 -7.35 6.42 -6.25
N GLY A 164 -6.52 7.40 -5.86
CA GLY A 164 -5.28 7.28 -5.09
C GLY A 164 -5.39 7.69 -3.61
N PHE A 165 -6.57 7.79 -2.98
CA PHE A 165 -6.66 7.79 -1.52
C PHE A 165 -6.61 6.35 -0.96
N ASP A 166 -5.63 5.57 -1.42
CA ASP A 166 -5.11 4.48 -0.60
C ASP A 166 -4.36 5.20 0.52
N GLY A 167 -4.83 5.09 1.77
CA GLY A 167 -4.18 5.69 2.94
C GLY A 167 -2.75 5.16 3.17
N THR A 168 -2.29 4.26 2.29
CA THR A 168 -0.98 3.63 2.30
C THR A 168 -0.10 4.10 1.14
N TYR A 169 1.18 4.32 1.42
CA TYR A 169 2.17 4.63 0.38
C TYR A 169 2.62 3.34 -0.31
N HIS A 170 2.58 3.33 -1.65
CA HIS A 170 2.99 2.17 -2.43
C HIS A 170 4.48 1.87 -2.27
N THR A 171 4.81 0.83 -1.49
CA THR A 171 6.17 0.27 -1.38
C THR A 171 6.36 -0.87 -2.37
N ASN A 172 7.60 -1.24 -2.67
CA ASN A 172 7.84 -2.46 -3.45
C ASN A 172 7.49 -3.71 -2.65
N ILE A 173 6.99 -4.73 -3.34
CA ILE A 173 6.78 -6.09 -2.82
C ILE A 173 8.12 -6.82 -2.89
N VAL A 174 8.49 -7.48 -1.78
CA VAL A 174 9.66 -8.37 -1.73
C VAL A 174 9.19 -9.78 -2.05
N VAL A 175 9.61 -10.29 -3.20
CA VAL A 175 9.31 -11.66 -3.66
C VAL A 175 10.54 -12.52 -3.44
N LYS A 176 10.39 -13.65 -2.77
CA LYS A 176 11.46 -14.64 -2.57
C LYS A 176 11.38 -15.77 -3.60
N HIS A 177 12.50 -16.43 -3.85
CA HIS A 177 12.61 -17.51 -4.84
C HIS A 177 11.64 -18.69 -4.63
N ASN A 178 11.16 -18.88 -3.39
CA ASN A 178 10.17 -19.91 -3.04
C ASN A 178 8.70 -19.52 -3.35
N GLY A 179 8.45 -18.31 -3.85
CA GLY A 179 7.12 -17.78 -4.14
C GLY A 179 6.51 -16.92 -3.02
N SER A 180 7.15 -16.83 -1.85
CA SER A 180 6.69 -15.98 -0.76
C SER A 180 6.82 -14.51 -1.15
N CYS A 181 5.71 -13.79 -1.04
CA CYS A 181 5.58 -12.37 -1.34
C CYS A 181 5.27 -11.62 -0.03
N LEU A 182 6.07 -10.60 0.26
CA LEU A 182 5.89 -9.72 1.42
C LEU A 182 5.64 -8.30 0.96
N TYR A 183 4.50 -7.73 1.35
CA TYR A 183 4.12 -6.35 1.07
C TYR A 183 3.88 -5.62 2.39
N VAL A 184 4.63 -4.54 2.62
CA VAL A 184 4.56 -3.76 3.86
C VAL A 184 4.40 -2.27 3.59
N PRO A 185 3.20 -1.82 3.15
CA PRO A 185 2.97 -0.41 2.91
C PRO A 185 2.73 0.34 4.23
N PRO A 186 3.40 1.49 4.47
CA PRO A 186 3.08 2.35 5.59
C PRO A 186 1.81 3.13 5.28
N GLY A 187 0.92 3.28 6.26
CA GLY A 187 -0.31 4.05 6.07
C GLY A 187 -0.85 4.70 7.34
N ILE A 188 -1.63 5.76 7.13
CA ILE A 188 -2.36 6.44 8.20
C ILE A 188 -3.79 5.94 8.19
N PHE A 189 -4.17 5.21 9.23
CA PHE A 189 -5.50 4.61 9.37
C PHE A 189 -6.35 5.45 10.32
N LYS A 190 -7.59 5.73 9.89
CA LYS A 190 -8.55 6.51 10.68
C LYS A 190 -9.81 5.68 10.95
N SER A 191 -10.02 5.24 12.18
CA SER A 191 -11.22 4.49 12.57
C SER A 191 -12.15 5.34 13.43
N THR A 192 -13.45 5.03 13.38
CA THR A 192 -14.41 5.54 14.36
C THR A 192 -14.22 4.81 15.68
N CYS A 193 -14.14 5.55 16.78
CA CYS A 193 -14.06 4.98 18.13
C CYS A 193 -14.99 5.74 19.10
N LYS A 194 -15.89 5.00 19.74
CA LYS A 194 -16.84 5.56 20.72
C LYS A 194 -16.13 5.74 22.05
N ILE A 195 -15.95 6.99 22.46
CA ILE A 195 -15.34 7.34 23.74
C ILE A 195 -16.37 7.20 24.88
N ASP A 196 -15.99 6.55 25.97
CA ASP A 196 -16.78 6.44 27.19
C ASP A 196 -16.18 7.29 28.31
N ILE A 197 -16.90 8.33 28.75
CA ILE A 197 -16.45 9.30 29.77
C ILE A 197 -16.99 9.00 31.18
N THR A 198 -17.42 7.76 31.45
CA THR A 198 -18.02 7.40 32.75
C THR A 198 -17.09 7.59 33.96
N TRP A 199 -15.78 7.44 33.78
CA TRP A 199 -14.79 7.43 34.88
C TRP A 199 -13.64 8.43 34.68
N PHE A 200 -13.91 9.53 34.00
CA PHE A 200 -12.93 10.61 33.80
C PHE A 200 -12.27 11.05 35.13
N PRO A 201 -10.92 11.18 35.21
CA PRO A 201 -9.90 11.06 34.15
C PRO A 201 -9.14 9.71 34.13
N PHE A 202 -9.70 8.65 34.71
CA PHE A 202 -9.07 7.33 34.82
C PHE A 202 -9.90 6.27 34.08
N ASP A 203 -10.20 6.57 32.83
CA ASP A 203 -11.02 5.78 31.93
C ASP A 203 -10.17 4.96 30.95
N ASP A 204 -10.64 3.75 30.65
CA ASP A 204 -10.05 2.88 29.64
C ASP A 204 -10.83 3.04 28.33
N GLN A 205 -10.13 3.37 27.24
CA GLN A 205 -10.73 3.50 25.92
C GLN A 205 -10.47 2.27 25.06
N HIS A 206 -11.54 1.69 24.51
CA HIS A 206 -11.47 0.53 23.63
C HIS A 206 -11.85 0.89 22.19
N CYS A 207 -10.87 0.89 21.29
CA CYS A 207 -11.05 1.20 19.88
C CYS A 207 -10.71 0.01 19.00
N ASP A 208 -11.66 -0.44 18.19
CA ASP A 208 -11.46 -1.52 17.23
C ASP A 208 -11.06 -1.00 15.85
N MET A 209 -10.23 -1.75 15.15
CA MET A 209 -10.01 -1.60 13.71
C MET A 209 -10.37 -2.92 13.03
N LYS A 210 -11.27 -2.87 12.04
CA LYS A 210 -11.80 -4.05 11.36
C LYS A 210 -11.29 -4.09 9.93
N PHE A 211 -10.43 -5.06 9.64
CA PHE A 211 -9.88 -5.31 8.31
C PHE A 211 -10.50 -6.57 7.70
N GLY A 212 -10.63 -6.59 6.37
CA GLY A 212 -11.03 -7.79 5.63
C GLY A 212 -10.89 -7.61 4.12
N SER A 213 -11.10 -8.70 3.38
CA SER A 213 -11.13 -8.66 1.91
C SER A 213 -12.42 -8.00 1.42
N TRP A 214 -12.34 -7.28 0.31
CA TRP A 214 -13.51 -6.65 -0.29
C TRP A 214 -14.24 -7.56 -1.29
N THR A 215 -13.48 -8.30 -2.10
CA THR A 215 -13.99 -9.04 -3.26
C THR A 215 -13.96 -10.55 -3.09
N TYR A 216 -13.18 -11.08 -2.13
CA TYR A 216 -13.05 -12.52 -1.90
C TYR A 216 -13.85 -12.97 -0.67
N ASP A 217 -14.41 -14.17 -0.75
CA ASP A 217 -15.02 -14.86 0.39
C ASP A 217 -14.00 -15.71 1.17
N GLY A 218 -14.42 -16.26 2.31
CA GLY A 218 -13.54 -17.08 3.17
C GLY A 218 -13.17 -18.46 2.61
N ASN A 219 -13.70 -18.86 1.44
CA ASN A 219 -13.25 -20.06 0.73
C ASN A 219 -12.19 -19.71 -0.32
N GLN A 220 -11.98 -18.43 -0.60
CA GLN A 220 -11.04 -17.94 -1.61
C GLN A 220 -9.77 -17.36 -0.99
N VAL A 221 -9.87 -16.60 0.11
CA VAL A 221 -8.76 -15.89 0.78
C VAL A 221 -8.93 -15.90 2.30
#